data_AF-A0A9P6UH73-F1
#
_entry.id   AF-A0A9P6UH73-F1
#
_cell.length_a   1.000
_cell.length_b   1.000
_cell.length_c   1.000
_cell.angle_alpha   90.00
_cell.angle_beta   90.00
_cell.angle_gamma   90.00
#
_symmetry.space_group_name_H-M   'P 1'
#
loop_
_entity.id
_entity.type
_entity.pdbx_description
1 polymer ?
#
loop_
_entity_poly.entity_id
_entity_poly.type
_entity_poly.pdbx_seq_one_letter_code
_entity_poly.pdbx_strand_id
1 'polypeptide(L)'
;MTKLEIDVREKANQIWIGRSKSTAVTVSDLMKVLVEFYPQYDHDDYVELHFYITRNSPLEPIRDDEDLRRVLKVAKTQSMKQLTISLATPTKGFSAWTFKDVVSEYNLSESTDVGIEVLPPFVGIEAAPLNSDLEKEVLRHLLDELFKEDLYLASQRDVSGRRGNGALDFSVHPRKTHSYTLGVTEVKKENFPQGVAQNIVQLEAALTTKKRKRGTYEIDGEEESLRSYGIVTDASQWLLLECTLHEDET
;
A
#
# COMPACT_ATOMS: atom_id res chain seq x y z
N MET A 1 21.96 -28.36 4.55
CA MET A 1 20.85 -27.49 5.01
C MET A 1 21.19 -27.03 6.41
N THR A 2 21.54 -25.76 6.58
CA THR A 2 21.91 -25.20 7.88
C THR A 2 20.67 -24.54 8.48
N LYS A 3 20.33 -24.93 9.71
CA LYS A 3 19.09 -24.57 10.39
C LYS A 3 19.30 -23.29 11.21
N LEU A 4 18.48 -22.27 11.00
CA LEU A 4 18.39 -21.13 11.90
C LEU A 4 17.63 -21.60 13.16
N GLU A 5 18.23 -21.48 14.34
CA GLU A 5 17.55 -21.81 15.61
C GLU A 5 17.11 -20.51 16.28
N ILE A 6 15.82 -20.20 16.12
CA ILE A 6 15.13 -19.14 16.85
C ILE A 6 14.42 -19.79 18.02
N ASP A 7 14.67 -19.32 19.24
CA ASP A 7 14.04 -19.83 20.47
C ASP A 7 12.91 -18.87 20.85
N VAL A 8 11.67 -19.31 20.63
CA VAL A 8 10.45 -18.51 20.77
C VAL A 8 9.97 -18.57 22.22
N ARG A 9 9.76 -17.40 22.84
CA ARG A 9 9.12 -17.33 24.16
C ARG A 9 7.97 -16.33 24.15
N GLU A 10 6.77 -16.84 24.38
CA GLU A 10 5.58 -16.03 24.55
C GLU A 10 5.62 -15.34 25.92
N LYS A 11 5.76 -14.02 25.92
CA LYS A 11 5.26 -13.17 27.01
C LYS A 11 4.40 -12.10 26.36
N ALA A 12 3.22 -11.89 26.95
CA ALA A 12 2.25 -10.88 26.57
C ALA A 12 2.95 -9.63 26.01
N ASN A 13 2.84 -9.47 24.69
CA ASN A 13 3.42 -8.44 23.83
C ASN A 13 4.94 -8.53 23.55
N GLN A 14 5.24 -9.21 22.44
CA GLN A 14 6.34 -8.98 21.49
C GLN A 14 7.78 -8.99 22.03
N ILE A 15 8.37 -10.19 22.18
CA ILE A 15 9.84 -10.34 22.27
C ILE A 15 10.32 -11.60 21.53
N TRP A 16 11.37 -11.46 20.72
CA TRP A 16 12.03 -12.56 20.00
C TRP A 16 13.46 -12.75 20.49
N ILE A 17 14.01 -13.96 20.33
CA ILE A 17 15.40 -14.31 20.67
C ILE A 17 15.92 -15.28 19.60
N GLY A 18 16.94 -14.89 18.83
CA GLY A 18 17.58 -15.76 17.83
C GLY A 18 19.07 -16.02 18.12
N ARG A 19 19.56 -17.22 17.80
CA ARG A 19 20.99 -17.52 17.67
C ARG A 19 21.27 -18.06 16.26
N SER A 20 22.14 -17.39 15.52
CA SER A 20 22.56 -17.84 14.18
C SER A 20 23.93 -18.51 14.22
N LYS A 21 24.08 -19.62 13.47
CA LYS A 21 25.37 -20.20 13.06
C LYS A 21 25.74 -19.86 11.60
N SER A 22 24.97 -19.01 10.92
CA SER A 22 25.21 -18.57 9.54
C SER A 22 26.08 -17.33 9.46
N THR A 23 26.89 -17.23 8.41
CA THR A 23 27.72 -16.06 8.08
C THR A 23 26.94 -14.95 7.37
N ALA A 24 25.71 -15.21 6.88
CA ALA A 24 24.82 -14.23 6.28
C ALA A 24 23.34 -14.63 6.49
N VAL A 25 22.49 -13.65 6.82
CA VAL A 25 21.02 -13.79 6.96
C VAL A 25 20.41 -12.55 6.30
N THR A 26 19.45 -12.74 5.40
CA THR A 26 18.67 -11.65 4.78
C THR A 26 17.38 -11.38 5.55
N VAL A 27 16.74 -10.24 5.29
CA VAL A 27 15.39 -9.93 5.80
C VAL A 27 14.38 -10.97 5.32
N SER A 28 14.50 -11.44 4.07
CA SER A 28 13.63 -12.49 3.51
C SER A 28 13.77 -13.82 4.27
N ASP A 29 15.00 -14.22 4.60
CA ASP A 29 15.24 -15.45 5.37
C ASP A 29 14.64 -15.35 6.77
N LEU A 30 14.74 -14.17 7.40
CA LEU A 30 14.14 -13.91 8.69
C LEU A 30 12.61 -13.99 8.61
N MET A 31 11.99 -13.35 7.62
CA MET A 31 10.53 -13.39 7.42
C MET A 31 9.99 -14.80 7.21
N LYS A 32 10.67 -15.63 6.41
CA LYS A 32 10.27 -17.04 6.20
C LYS A 32 10.15 -17.81 7.51
N VAL A 33 11.11 -17.63 8.41
CA VAL A 33 11.07 -18.30 9.71
C VAL A 33 9.99 -17.70 10.61
N LEU A 34 9.78 -16.38 10.59
CA LEU A 34 8.77 -15.74 11.43
C LEU A 34 7.33 -16.15 11.03
N VAL A 35 7.07 -16.33 9.73
CA VAL A 35 5.78 -16.81 9.22
C VAL A 35 5.46 -18.24 9.67
N GLU A 36 6.46 -19.13 9.81
CA GLU A 36 6.25 -20.48 10.39
C GLU A 36 5.66 -20.43 11.81
N PHE A 37 6.01 -19.40 12.59
CA PHE A 37 5.52 -19.21 13.96
C PHE A 37 4.25 -18.36 14.05
N TYR A 38 4.01 -17.48 13.09
CA TYR A 38 2.87 -16.57 13.06
C TYR A 38 2.17 -16.63 11.70
N PRO A 39 1.45 -17.73 11.41
CA PRO A 39 0.81 -17.94 10.11
C PRO A 39 -0.26 -16.91 9.76
N GLN A 40 -0.75 -16.13 10.73
CA GLN A 40 -1.66 -15.01 10.44
C GLN A 40 -1.01 -13.89 9.60
N TYR A 41 0.31 -13.84 9.60
CA TYR A 41 1.11 -12.95 8.78
C TYR A 41 1.60 -13.63 7.49
N ASP A 42 1.24 -14.91 7.29
CA ASP A 42 1.49 -15.58 6.02
C ASP A 42 0.71 -14.85 4.93
N HIS A 43 1.41 -14.40 3.90
CA HIS A 43 0.89 -13.54 2.83
C HIS A 43 0.49 -12.11 3.24
N ASP A 44 0.85 -11.63 4.43
CA ASP A 44 0.76 -10.21 4.79
C ASP A 44 2.04 -9.48 4.37
N ASP A 45 2.03 -8.97 3.14
CA ASP A 45 3.16 -8.29 2.51
C ASP A 45 3.52 -6.94 3.17
N TYR A 46 2.71 -6.48 4.12
CA TYR A 46 2.90 -5.20 4.80
C TYR A 46 3.44 -5.36 6.21
N VAL A 47 3.76 -6.58 6.62
CA VAL A 47 4.39 -6.83 7.90
C VAL A 47 5.75 -6.16 7.96
N GLU A 48 5.85 -5.18 8.84
CA GLU A 48 7.05 -4.45 9.17
C GLU A 48 7.79 -5.16 10.31
N LEU A 49 9.04 -5.50 10.03
CA LEU A 49 9.98 -5.94 11.05
C LEU A 49 10.52 -4.74 11.80
N HIS A 50 10.37 -4.74 13.10
CA HIS A 50 10.95 -3.73 13.98
C HIS A 50 12.01 -4.33 14.87
N PHE A 51 13.04 -3.55 15.19
CA PHE A 51 14.11 -3.97 16.07
C PHE A 51 14.20 -3.14 17.34
N TYR A 52 14.48 -3.81 18.47
CA TYR A 52 14.86 -3.16 19.71
C TYR A 52 16.37 -3.25 19.93
N ILE A 53 17.06 -2.14 19.68
CA ILE A 53 18.50 -2.04 19.92
C ILE A 53 18.80 -2.02 21.43
N THR A 54 17.98 -1.31 22.22
CA THR A 54 18.01 -1.36 23.69
C THR A 54 16.60 -1.24 24.26
N ARG A 55 16.40 -1.52 25.56
CA ARG A 55 15.09 -1.35 26.23
C ARG A 55 14.50 0.05 26.12
N ASN A 56 15.33 1.07 25.87
CA ASN A 56 14.93 2.47 25.81
C ASN A 56 15.16 3.10 24.43
N SER A 57 15.58 2.32 23.43
CA SER A 57 15.75 2.83 22.07
C SER A 57 14.40 2.89 21.36
N PRO A 58 14.16 3.91 20.52
CA PRO A 58 13.01 3.90 19.63
C PRO A 58 13.04 2.66 18.73
N LEU A 59 11.85 2.14 18.41
CA LEU A 59 11.68 1.05 17.45
C LEU A 59 12.22 1.50 16.09
N GLU A 60 13.23 0.81 15.57
CA GLU A 60 13.73 1.05 14.22
C GLU A 60 13.12 0.02 13.26
N PRO A 61 12.48 0.44 12.15
CA PRO A 61 12.02 -0.48 11.12
C PRO A 61 13.23 -1.09 10.38
N ILE A 62 13.11 -2.37 10.02
CA ILE A 62 14.06 -3.09 9.18
C ILE A 62 13.41 -3.25 7.81
N ARG A 63 13.76 -2.37 6.86
CA ARG A 63 13.15 -2.33 5.53
C ARG A 63 13.87 -3.22 4.53
N ASP A 64 15.17 -3.37 4.71
CA ASP A 64 16.06 -4.09 3.81
C ASP A 64 17.26 -4.73 4.54
N ASP A 65 18.13 -5.38 3.75
CA ASP A 65 19.32 -6.04 4.26
C ASP A 65 20.39 -5.05 4.80
N GLU A 66 20.36 -3.78 4.40
CA GLU A 66 21.26 -2.75 4.93
C GLU A 66 20.86 -2.34 6.33
N ASP A 67 19.56 -2.10 6.56
CA ASP A 67 18.99 -1.86 7.89
C ASP A 67 19.30 -3.04 8.83
N LEU A 68 19.08 -4.26 8.35
CA LEU A 68 19.39 -5.48 9.12
C LEU A 68 20.88 -5.52 9.47
N ARG A 69 21.76 -5.26 8.50
CA ARG A 69 23.22 -5.23 8.72
C ARG A 69 23.63 -4.16 9.73
N ARG A 70 23.03 -2.96 9.66
CA ARG A 70 23.28 -1.86 10.61
C ARG A 70 22.92 -2.30 12.03
N VAL A 71 21.72 -2.82 12.20
CA VAL A 71 21.21 -3.32 13.49
C VAL A 71 22.12 -4.42 14.07
N LEU A 72 22.51 -5.40 13.24
CA LEU A 72 23.39 -6.49 13.67
C LEU A 72 24.80 -5.99 14.07
N LYS A 73 25.33 -4.96 13.38
CA LYS A 73 26.60 -4.31 13.76
C LYS A 73 26.50 -3.65 15.14
N VAL A 74 25.39 -2.96 15.43
CA VAL A 74 25.18 -2.34 16.74
C VAL A 74 25.09 -3.40 17.84
N ALA A 75 24.30 -4.45 17.61
CA ALA A 75 24.16 -5.55 18.56
C ALA A 75 25.50 -6.24 18.87
N LYS A 76 26.33 -6.44 17.85
CA LYS A 76 27.69 -6.99 18.02
C LYS A 76 28.58 -6.05 18.84
N THR A 77 28.57 -4.76 18.54
CA THR A 77 29.35 -3.74 19.25
C THR A 77 28.97 -3.67 20.73
N GLN A 78 27.69 -3.80 21.03
CA GLN A 78 27.16 -3.79 22.39
C GLN A 78 27.23 -5.16 23.10
N SER A 79 27.85 -6.17 22.48
CA SER A 79 27.95 -7.53 23.03
C SER A 79 26.59 -8.13 23.41
N MET A 80 25.54 -7.79 22.65
CA MET A 80 24.20 -8.31 22.86
C MET A 80 24.16 -9.80 22.54
N LYS A 81 23.63 -10.59 23.47
CA LYS A 81 23.46 -12.05 23.31
C LYS A 81 22.09 -12.44 22.76
N GLN A 82 21.19 -11.48 22.67
CA GLN A 82 19.79 -11.65 22.28
C GLN A 82 19.34 -10.42 21.51
N LEU A 83 18.49 -10.63 20.51
CA LEU A 83 17.95 -9.62 19.62
C LEU A 83 16.44 -9.68 19.70
N THR A 84 15.80 -8.57 20.06
CA THR A 84 14.34 -8.49 20.15
C THR A 84 13.78 -7.86 18.90
N ILE A 85 12.90 -8.60 18.22
CA ILE A 85 12.21 -8.14 17.01
C ILE A 85 10.76 -7.78 17.38
N SER A 86 10.01 -7.14 16.51
CA SER A 86 8.56 -7.07 16.61
C SER A 86 8.00 -7.15 15.19
N LEU A 87 6.83 -7.77 15.06
CA LEU A 87 6.04 -7.75 13.85
C LEU A 87 4.93 -6.72 14.05
N ALA A 88 4.85 -5.75 13.16
CA ALA A 88 3.78 -4.79 13.12
C ALA A 88 3.21 -4.74 11.71
N THR A 89 1.91 -4.51 11.59
CA THR A 89 1.31 -4.05 10.33
C THR A 89 1.14 -2.54 10.41
N PRO A 90 1.02 -1.83 9.28
CA PRO A 90 0.82 -0.38 9.28
C PRO A 90 -0.42 -0.04 10.09
N THR A 91 -0.23 0.57 11.26
CA THR A 91 -1.31 0.85 12.22
C THR A 91 -2.04 2.17 11.92
N LYS A 92 -1.48 3.00 11.03
CA LYS A 92 -2.09 4.26 10.62
C LYS A 92 -3.33 3.97 9.79
N GLY A 93 -4.51 4.28 10.33
CA GLY A 93 -5.76 4.20 9.57
C GLY A 93 -5.73 5.18 8.38
N PHE A 94 -6.34 4.82 7.25
CA PHE A 94 -6.37 5.69 6.07
C PHE A 94 -6.97 7.08 6.38
N SER A 95 -7.97 7.17 7.25
CA SER A 95 -8.58 8.43 7.68
C SER A 95 -7.66 9.35 8.50
N ALA A 96 -6.56 8.82 9.04
CA ALA A 96 -5.58 9.60 9.79
C ALA A 96 -4.58 10.33 8.88
N TRP A 97 -4.60 10.08 7.56
CA TRP A 97 -3.75 10.78 6.61
C TRP A 97 -4.26 12.19 6.35
N THR A 98 -3.35 13.16 6.44
CA THR A 98 -3.60 14.53 5.97
C THR A 98 -2.99 14.71 4.58
N PHE A 99 -3.46 15.72 3.84
CA PHE A 99 -2.86 16.02 2.53
C PHE A 99 -1.38 16.39 2.63
N LYS A 100 -1.01 17.08 3.72
CA LYS A 100 0.37 17.38 4.08
C LYS A 100 1.23 16.11 4.18
N ASP A 101 0.71 15.07 4.84
CA ASP A 101 1.41 13.80 4.97
C ASP A 101 1.66 13.18 3.59
N VAL A 102 0.65 13.19 2.72
CA VAL A 102 0.74 12.64 1.36
C VAL A 102 1.74 13.42 0.51
N VAL A 103 1.73 14.76 0.55
CA VAL A 103 2.70 15.57 -0.20
C VAL A 103 4.14 15.22 0.20
N SER A 104 4.39 15.06 1.50
CA SER A 104 5.71 14.66 2.00
C SER A 104 6.06 13.22 1.63
N GLU A 105 5.10 12.30 1.71
CA GLU A 105 5.36 10.87 1.54
C GLU A 105 5.59 10.47 0.08
N TYR A 106 4.87 11.11 -0.85
CA TYR A 106 4.97 10.85 -2.29
C TYR A 106 5.81 11.91 -3.02
N ASN A 107 6.48 12.81 -2.29
CA ASN A 107 7.33 13.87 -2.84
C ASN A 107 6.62 14.71 -3.91
N LEU A 108 5.36 15.08 -3.67
CA LEU A 108 4.55 15.81 -4.65
C LEU A 108 4.98 17.28 -4.81
N SER A 109 5.63 17.85 -3.79
CA SER A 109 6.16 19.23 -3.81
C SER A 109 7.31 19.38 -2.83
N GLU A 110 8.16 20.40 -3.06
CA GLU A 110 9.18 20.82 -2.10
C GLU A 110 8.58 21.42 -0.81
N SER A 111 7.38 22.00 -0.89
CA SER A 111 6.64 22.51 0.27
C SER A 111 5.53 21.55 0.67
N THR A 112 5.32 21.39 1.97
CA THR A 112 4.21 20.58 2.50
C THR A 112 2.93 21.39 2.75
N ASP A 113 3.02 22.72 2.72
CA ASP A 113 1.87 23.63 2.86
C ASP A 113 1.32 24.01 1.48
N VAL A 114 0.76 23.03 0.78
CA VAL A 114 0.20 23.16 -0.57
C VAL A 114 -1.20 22.54 -0.64
N GLY A 115 -2.02 23.08 -1.55
CA GLY A 115 -3.34 22.53 -1.86
C GLY A 115 -3.29 21.33 -2.81
N ILE A 116 -4.46 20.77 -3.10
CA ILE A 116 -4.64 19.62 -4.01
C ILE A 116 -4.23 19.90 -5.46
N GLU A 117 -4.05 21.18 -5.79
CA GLU A 117 -3.66 21.75 -7.07
C GLU A 117 -2.21 21.39 -7.45
N VAL A 118 -1.44 20.84 -6.50
CA VAL A 118 -0.13 20.23 -6.76
C VAL A 118 -0.26 18.94 -7.59
N LEU A 119 -1.41 18.27 -7.57
CA LEU A 119 -1.61 17.04 -8.31
C LEU A 119 -1.61 17.32 -9.82
N PRO A 120 -0.84 16.56 -10.61
CA PRO A 120 -0.76 16.79 -12.04
C PRO A 120 -2.10 16.45 -12.73
N PRO A 121 -2.46 17.17 -13.81
CA PRO A 121 -3.60 16.78 -14.63
C PRO A 121 -3.31 15.46 -15.36
N PHE A 122 -4.36 14.79 -15.83
CA PHE A 122 -4.22 13.62 -16.70
C PHE A 122 -3.47 14.00 -17.99
N VAL A 123 -2.39 13.28 -18.27
CA VAL A 123 -1.58 13.52 -19.48
C VAL A 123 -2.36 13.13 -20.72
N GLY A 124 -2.41 14.02 -21.71
CA GLY A 124 -3.06 13.75 -23.01
C GLY A 124 -4.59 13.74 -22.96
N ILE A 125 -5.20 14.17 -21.85
CA ILE A 125 -6.65 14.36 -21.73
C ILE A 125 -6.95 15.86 -21.70
N GLU A 126 -7.56 16.38 -22.76
CA GLU A 126 -8.06 17.75 -22.80
C GLU A 126 -9.47 17.82 -22.21
N ALA A 127 -9.70 18.80 -21.33
CA ALA A 127 -11.04 19.05 -20.81
C ALA A 127 -11.94 19.61 -21.92
N ALA A 128 -12.99 18.87 -22.26
CA ALA A 128 -13.98 19.29 -23.25
C ALA A 128 -15.32 19.59 -22.57
N PRO A 129 -16.02 20.68 -22.94
CA PRO A 129 -17.36 20.95 -22.44
C PRO A 129 -18.36 19.91 -22.94
N LEU A 130 -19.24 19.47 -22.04
CA LEU A 130 -20.31 18.49 -22.29
C LEU A 130 -21.53 19.18 -22.94
N ASN A 131 -21.41 19.68 -24.17
CA ASN A 131 -22.53 20.39 -24.82
C ASN A 131 -22.66 20.18 -26.34
N SER A 132 -22.30 19.01 -26.86
CA SER A 132 -22.31 18.74 -28.32
C SER A 132 -22.77 17.32 -28.67
N ASP A 133 -23.03 17.03 -29.94
CA ASP A 133 -23.36 15.65 -30.35
C ASP A 133 -22.22 14.65 -30.11
N LEU A 134 -20.97 15.15 -30.06
CA LEU A 134 -19.81 14.35 -29.64
C LEU A 134 -19.96 13.86 -28.19
N GLU A 135 -20.55 14.66 -27.29
CA GLU A 135 -20.82 14.28 -25.91
C GLU A 135 -21.75 13.06 -25.83
N LYS A 136 -22.86 13.08 -26.58
CA LYS A 136 -23.82 11.97 -26.58
C LYS A 136 -23.17 10.69 -27.07
N GLU A 137 -22.29 10.79 -28.05
CA GLU A 137 -21.56 9.65 -28.58
C GLU A 137 -20.50 9.14 -27.60
N VAL A 138 -19.77 10.03 -26.92
CA VAL A 138 -18.83 9.67 -25.85
C VAL A 138 -19.56 9.01 -24.69
N LEU A 139 -20.70 9.57 -24.25
CA LEU A 139 -21.54 8.98 -23.19
C LEU A 139 -22.07 7.60 -23.60
N ARG A 140 -22.52 7.44 -24.85
CA ARG A 140 -22.99 6.16 -25.37
C ARG A 140 -21.87 5.13 -25.35
N HIS A 141 -20.69 5.47 -25.87
CA HIS A 141 -19.52 4.59 -25.83
C HIS A 141 -19.12 4.24 -24.40
N LEU A 142 -19.10 5.21 -23.49
CA LEU A 142 -18.79 4.97 -22.08
C LEU A 142 -19.78 3.99 -21.45
N LEU A 143 -21.09 4.18 -21.68
CA LEU A 143 -22.12 3.28 -21.19
C LEU A 143 -21.94 1.87 -21.77
N ASP A 144 -21.70 1.76 -23.07
CA ASP A 144 -21.47 0.47 -23.74
C ASP A 144 -20.26 -0.27 -23.13
N GLU A 145 -19.14 0.42 -22.88
CA GLU A 145 -17.97 -0.17 -22.21
C GLU A 145 -18.26 -0.55 -20.74
N LEU A 146 -18.95 0.31 -19.99
CA LEU A 146 -19.35 0.00 -18.61
C LEU A 146 -20.25 -1.24 -18.53
N PHE A 147 -21.18 -1.40 -19.47
CA PHE A 147 -22.03 -2.58 -19.56
C PHE A 147 -21.28 -3.84 -20.01
N LYS A 148 -20.26 -3.71 -20.87
CA LYS A 148 -19.40 -4.85 -21.27
C LYS A 148 -18.58 -5.40 -20.11
N GLU A 149 -18.04 -4.51 -19.28
CA GLU A 149 -17.17 -4.89 -18.15
C GLU A 149 -17.96 -5.49 -16.97
N ASP A 150 -19.28 -5.25 -16.91
CA ASP A 150 -20.17 -5.71 -15.82
C ASP A 150 -19.56 -5.38 -14.45
N LEU A 151 -19.47 -4.08 -14.16
CA LEU A 151 -18.89 -3.58 -12.93
C LEU A 151 -19.88 -3.64 -11.76
N TYR A 152 -19.36 -3.83 -10.55
CA TYR A 152 -20.14 -3.66 -9.32
C TYR A 152 -19.38 -2.84 -8.27
N LEU A 153 -20.16 -2.15 -7.43
CA LEU A 153 -19.68 -1.45 -6.26
C LEU A 153 -19.80 -2.36 -5.03
N ALA A 154 -18.74 -2.46 -4.24
CA ALA A 154 -18.77 -3.06 -2.91
C ALA A 154 -18.57 -1.97 -1.86
N SER A 155 -19.44 -1.90 -0.85
CA SER A 155 -19.32 -0.94 0.24
C SER A 155 -18.46 -1.48 1.38
N GLN A 156 -17.74 -0.61 2.08
CA GLN A 156 -17.06 -0.91 3.36
C GLN A 156 -16.10 -2.11 3.30
N ARG A 157 -15.39 -2.27 2.18
CA ARG A 157 -14.38 -3.32 2.05
C ARG A 157 -13.10 -2.90 2.75
N ASP A 158 -12.62 -3.70 3.70
CA ASP A 158 -11.31 -3.49 4.31
C ASP A 158 -10.19 -3.70 3.29
N VAL A 159 -9.29 -2.74 3.26
CA VAL A 159 -8.04 -2.79 2.49
C VAL A 159 -6.89 -2.46 3.42
N SER A 160 -5.79 -3.15 3.22
CA SER A 160 -4.52 -2.89 3.89
C SER A 160 -3.44 -2.67 2.85
N GLY A 161 -2.54 -1.74 3.15
CA GLY A 161 -1.40 -1.36 2.34
C GLY A 161 -0.22 -1.03 3.24
N ARG A 162 0.96 -0.85 2.65
CA ARG A 162 2.20 -0.48 3.36
C ARG A 162 2.03 0.80 4.20
N ARG A 163 1.10 1.66 3.80
CA ARG A 163 0.89 2.99 4.37
C ARG A 163 -0.35 3.10 5.26
N GLY A 164 -1.09 2.02 5.43
CA GLY A 164 -2.23 2.03 6.33
C GLY A 164 -3.24 0.93 6.06
N ASN A 165 -4.33 0.98 6.82
CA ASN A 165 -5.43 0.06 6.70
C ASN A 165 -6.76 0.78 6.92
N GLY A 166 -7.85 0.15 6.49
CA GLY A 166 -9.21 0.55 6.81
C GLY A 166 -10.21 0.21 5.72
N ALA A 167 -11.48 0.41 6.04
CA ALA A 167 -12.58 0.24 5.11
C ALA A 167 -12.61 1.37 4.07
N LEU A 168 -12.87 0.99 2.82
CA LEU A 168 -13.22 1.91 1.73
C LEU A 168 -14.70 2.26 1.80
N ASP A 169 -15.12 3.48 1.43
CA ASP A 169 -16.55 3.78 1.30
C ASP A 169 -17.18 2.89 0.23
N PHE A 170 -16.58 2.90 -0.97
CA PHE A 170 -16.89 1.94 -2.01
C PHE A 170 -15.63 1.53 -2.80
N SER A 171 -15.65 0.32 -3.32
CA SER A 171 -14.66 -0.21 -4.26
C SER A 171 -15.34 -0.70 -5.54
N VAL A 172 -14.73 -0.41 -6.68
CA VAL A 172 -15.20 -0.78 -8.02
C VAL A 172 -14.50 -2.07 -8.45
N HIS A 173 -15.27 -3.05 -8.89
CA HIS A 173 -14.77 -4.36 -9.30
C HIS A 173 -15.43 -4.86 -10.58
N PRO A 174 -14.69 -5.57 -11.45
CA PRO A 174 -15.27 -6.33 -12.56
C PRO A 174 -15.93 -7.60 -12.02
N ARG A 175 -17.18 -7.87 -12.43
CA ARG A 175 -17.90 -9.09 -12.01
C ARG A 175 -17.33 -10.34 -12.67
N LYS A 176 -16.81 -10.25 -13.88
CA LYS A 176 -16.29 -11.44 -14.61
C LYS A 176 -15.09 -12.07 -13.93
N THR A 177 -14.14 -11.28 -13.45
CA THR A 177 -12.88 -11.80 -12.90
C THR A 177 -12.85 -11.83 -11.38
N HIS A 178 -13.64 -10.98 -10.70
CA HIS A 178 -13.66 -10.80 -9.23
C HIS A 178 -12.27 -10.61 -8.57
N SER A 179 -11.20 -10.45 -9.35
CA SER A 179 -9.85 -10.77 -8.87
C SER A 179 -9.16 -9.56 -8.25
N TYR A 180 -9.46 -8.34 -8.70
CA TYR A 180 -8.83 -7.12 -8.20
C TYR A 180 -9.78 -5.91 -8.15
N THR A 181 -9.36 -4.87 -7.42
CA THR A 181 -10.04 -3.57 -7.34
C THR A 181 -9.61 -2.72 -8.53
N LEU A 182 -10.56 -2.20 -9.30
CA LEU A 182 -10.30 -1.25 -10.39
C LEU A 182 -10.15 0.18 -9.84
N GLY A 183 -11.02 0.53 -8.89
CA GLY A 183 -10.99 1.84 -8.28
C GLY A 183 -11.59 1.88 -6.89
N VAL A 184 -11.30 2.97 -6.19
CA VAL A 184 -11.71 3.22 -4.80
C VAL A 184 -12.33 4.60 -4.71
N THR A 185 -13.44 4.72 -3.98
CA THR A 185 -14.15 5.98 -3.83
C THR A 185 -14.12 6.44 -2.38
N GLU A 186 -13.97 7.74 -2.17
CA GLU A 186 -14.06 8.39 -0.87
C GLU A 186 -15.14 9.49 -0.93
N VAL A 187 -16.15 9.37 -0.07
CA VAL A 187 -17.23 10.35 0.07
C VAL A 187 -16.92 11.26 1.25
N LYS A 188 -16.52 12.49 0.98
CA LYS A 188 -16.04 13.42 2.00
C LYS A 188 -16.73 14.78 1.90
N LYS A 189 -17.74 14.99 2.76
CA LYS A 189 -18.50 16.25 2.84
C LYS A 189 -17.68 17.42 3.42
N GLU A 190 -16.84 17.14 4.42
CA GLU A 190 -16.06 18.14 5.13
C GLU A 190 -14.58 17.80 5.03
N ASN A 191 -13.71 18.81 4.94
CA ASN A 191 -12.27 18.61 4.78
C ASN A 191 -11.95 17.76 3.53
N PHE A 192 -12.40 18.24 2.38
CA PHE A 192 -12.18 17.59 1.08
C PHE A 192 -10.70 17.17 0.85
N PRO A 193 -9.68 18.00 1.18
CA PRO A 193 -8.28 17.59 1.04
C PRO A 193 -7.89 16.34 1.86
N GLN A 194 -8.51 16.10 3.02
CA GLN A 194 -8.32 14.86 3.77
C GLN A 194 -8.91 13.65 3.02
N GLY A 195 -10.05 13.82 2.35
CA GLY A 195 -10.62 12.78 1.48
C GLY A 195 -9.69 12.44 0.31
N VAL A 196 -9.07 13.46 -0.29
CA VAL A 196 -8.04 13.29 -1.32
C VAL A 196 -6.84 12.53 -0.77
N ALA A 197 -6.33 12.90 0.39
CA ALA A 197 -5.20 12.23 1.02
C ALA A 197 -5.49 10.76 1.31
N GLN A 198 -6.66 10.49 1.89
CA GLN A 198 -7.15 9.14 2.19
C GLN A 198 -7.27 8.29 0.91
N ASN A 199 -7.84 8.85 -0.16
CA ASN A 199 -8.01 8.13 -1.42
C ASN A 199 -6.67 7.79 -2.10
N ILE A 200 -5.68 8.68 -2.04
CA ILE A 200 -4.34 8.43 -2.62
C ILE A 200 -3.67 7.20 -1.96
N VAL A 201 -3.68 7.11 -0.63
CA VAL A 201 -3.07 5.96 0.06
C VAL A 201 -3.86 4.66 -0.12
N GLN A 202 -5.20 4.76 -0.28
CA GLN A 202 -6.05 3.63 -0.63
C GLN A 202 -5.76 3.13 -2.06
N LEU A 203 -5.51 4.03 -3.01
CA LEU A 203 -5.14 3.68 -4.39
C LEU A 203 -3.84 2.91 -4.46
N GLU A 204 -2.79 3.38 -3.77
CA GLU A 204 -1.51 2.66 -3.70
C GLU A 204 -1.70 1.25 -3.13
N ALA A 205 -2.48 1.11 -2.06
CA ALA A 205 -2.79 -0.19 -1.45
C ALA A 205 -3.53 -1.13 -2.43
N ALA A 206 -4.55 -0.61 -3.11
CA ALA A 206 -5.33 -1.35 -4.11
C ALA A 206 -4.45 -1.78 -5.30
N LEU A 207 -3.60 -0.88 -5.79
CA LEU A 207 -2.75 -1.10 -6.94
C LEU A 207 -1.61 -2.09 -6.66
N THR A 208 -1.00 -2.00 -5.47
CA THR A 208 0.01 -2.96 -5.01
C THR A 208 -0.59 -4.37 -4.86
N THR A 209 -1.80 -4.45 -4.31
CA THR A 209 -2.56 -5.72 -4.24
C THR A 209 -2.88 -6.27 -5.63
N LYS A 210 -3.26 -5.40 -6.57
CA LYS A 210 -3.51 -5.76 -7.97
C LYS A 210 -2.25 -6.29 -8.65
N LYS A 211 -1.09 -5.63 -8.48
CA LYS A 211 0.22 -6.08 -9.00
C LYS A 211 0.53 -7.50 -8.53
N ARG A 212 0.38 -7.77 -7.24
CA ARG A 212 0.62 -9.09 -6.66
C ARG A 212 -0.26 -10.17 -7.27
N LYS A 213 -1.56 -9.91 -7.40
CA LYS A 213 -2.50 -10.88 -7.97
C LYS A 213 -2.26 -11.09 -9.47
N ARG A 214 -1.87 -10.06 -10.23
CA ARG A 214 -1.53 -10.24 -11.66
C ARG A 214 -0.29 -11.11 -11.86
N GLY A 215 0.71 -11.01 -11.00
CA GLY A 215 1.88 -11.92 -11.00
C GLY A 215 1.55 -13.40 -10.75
N THR A 216 0.35 -13.71 -10.23
CA THR A 216 -0.15 -15.10 -10.10
C THR A 216 -1.01 -15.56 -11.29
N TYR A 217 -1.40 -14.65 -12.18
CA TYR A 217 -2.27 -14.89 -13.34
C TYR A 217 -1.79 -14.03 -14.52
N GLU A 218 -0.68 -14.42 -15.17
CA GLU A 218 -0.33 -13.83 -16.47
C GLU A 218 -1.49 -14.10 -17.45
N ILE A 219 -2.25 -13.06 -17.74
CA ILE A 219 -3.27 -13.07 -18.78
C ILE A 219 -2.70 -12.24 -19.94
N ASP A 220 -2.46 -12.95 -21.05
CA ASP A 220 -2.27 -12.46 -22.42
C ASP A 220 -1.10 -11.50 -22.72
N GLY A 221 0.04 -11.63 -22.04
CA GLY A 221 1.37 -11.24 -22.60
C GLY A 221 1.58 -9.77 -22.99
N GLU A 222 0.59 -8.90 -22.79
CA GLU A 222 0.69 -7.45 -22.98
C GLU A 222 0.96 -6.79 -21.62
N GLU A 223 2.11 -6.15 -21.52
CA GLU A 223 2.51 -5.26 -20.41
C GLU A 223 1.65 -3.99 -20.41
N GLU A 224 0.36 -4.13 -20.12
CA GLU A 224 -0.44 -2.97 -19.82
C GLU A 224 -0.01 -2.39 -18.46
N SER A 225 0.38 -1.12 -18.45
CA SER A 225 0.75 -0.39 -17.23
C SER A 225 -0.31 -0.62 -16.14
N LEU A 226 0.11 -1.04 -14.95
CA LEU A 226 -0.82 -1.27 -13.85
C LEU A 226 -1.37 0.07 -13.35
N ARG A 227 -2.69 0.22 -13.44
CA ARG A 227 -3.43 1.40 -13.01
C ARG A 227 -4.55 1.07 -12.02
N SER A 228 -4.84 2.03 -11.15
CA SER A 228 -6.05 2.09 -10.33
C SER A 228 -6.59 3.51 -10.31
N TYR A 229 -7.93 3.63 -10.22
CA TYR A 229 -8.63 4.92 -10.34
C TYR A 229 -9.34 5.32 -9.05
N GLY A 230 -9.19 6.58 -8.67
CA GLY A 230 -9.76 7.14 -7.46
C GLY A 230 -10.88 8.12 -7.77
N ILE A 231 -11.89 8.14 -6.91
CA ILE A 231 -12.95 9.15 -6.97
C ILE A 231 -13.12 9.75 -5.58
N VAL A 232 -12.99 11.06 -5.46
CA VAL A 232 -13.29 11.79 -4.23
C VAL A 232 -14.41 12.77 -4.48
N THR A 233 -15.44 12.76 -3.63
CA THR A 233 -16.63 13.59 -3.83
C THR A 233 -17.30 14.03 -2.54
N ASP A 234 -17.89 15.24 -2.57
CA ASP A 234 -18.89 15.70 -1.60
C ASP A 234 -20.31 15.74 -2.19
N ALA A 235 -20.50 15.08 -3.34
CA ALA A 235 -21.65 15.11 -4.25
C ALA A 235 -21.87 16.43 -5.03
N SER A 236 -21.20 17.53 -4.68
CA SER A 236 -21.22 18.79 -5.44
C SER A 236 -20.03 18.92 -6.39
N GLN A 237 -18.88 18.38 -6.00
CA GLN A 237 -17.66 18.30 -6.80
C GLN A 237 -17.11 16.87 -6.83
N TRP A 238 -16.34 16.57 -7.87
CA TRP A 238 -15.74 15.26 -8.11
C TRP A 238 -14.29 15.46 -8.52
N LEU A 239 -13.37 14.85 -7.77
CA LEU A 239 -11.97 14.74 -8.14
C LEU A 239 -11.70 13.30 -8.59
N LEU A 240 -11.17 13.17 -9.81
CA LEU A 240 -10.73 11.90 -10.37
C LEU A 240 -9.22 11.80 -10.22
N LEU A 241 -8.75 10.66 -9.74
CA LEU A 241 -7.34 10.36 -9.54
C LEU A 241 -6.96 9.11 -10.32
N GLU A 242 -5.72 9.07 -10.79
CA GLU A 242 -5.10 7.86 -11.32
C GLU A 242 -3.81 7.58 -10.54
N CYS A 243 -3.63 6.33 -10.17
CA CYS A 243 -2.39 5.83 -9.61
C CYS A 243 -1.80 4.82 -10.59
N THR A 244 -0.54 5.02 -10.95
CA THR A 244 0.27 4.14 -11.79
C THR A 244 1.45 3.60 -11.00
N LEU A 245 1.78 2.33 -11.20
CA LEU A 245 3.07 1.79 -10.75
C LEU A 245 4.04 1.87 -11.93
N HIS A 246 5.08 2.70 -11.79
CA HIS A 246 6.25 2.58 -12.64
C HIS A 246 7.11 1.44 -12.10
N GLU A 247 7.63 0.59 -12.98
CA GLU A 247 8.73 -0.29 -12.58
C GLU A 247 9.95 0.60 -12.36
N ASP A 248 10.52 0.52 -11.15
CA ASP A 248 11.81 1.16 -10.91
C ASP A 248 12.79 0.61 -11.95
N GLU A 249 13.43 1.50 -12.73
CA GLU A 249 14.59 1.15 -13.53
C GLU A 249 15.70 0.73 -12.55
N THR A 250 15.76 -0.57 -12.24
CA THR A 250 16.86 -1.19 -11.47
C THR A 250 18.15 -1.21 -12.27
#